data_AF-A0A329N0X7-F1
#
_entry.id   AF-A0A329N0X7-F1
#
_cell.length_a   1.000
_cell.length_b   1.000
_cell.length_c   1.000
_cell.angle_alpha   90.00
_cell.angle_beta   90.00
_cell.angle_gamma   90.00
#
_symmetry.space_group_name_H-M   'P 1'
#
loop_
_entity.id
_entity.type
_entity.pdbx_description
1 polymer ?
#
loop_
_entity_poly.entity_id
_entity_poly.type
_entity_poly.pdbx_seq_one_letter_code
_entity_poly.pdbx_strand_id
1 'polypeptide(L)'
;MKKYAIHLLFCSACILFMHFSHAQNTMGKLDDTGRIAIAAYVSDQVDYLPPSAANQLQSRLAQVVTANGLGDSGGYFPRFIITPNISVLDKHVVTAAPPKVLLTLEVAIFVGDGISGKKFGQTAITVKGVGKTETKAYIAALRNIRADAPQVNALLANAKNRILEYYNTECDFILKEAEALAGQNRYDEALAQLMSVPETARDCYNQALDMTAPLYRQKIDYDCKVLLNQARNTWNAGQDYNAATEAAAYLNQIDPNAACYGEVRTFAGEVRRRVEQVDNREWNFILKQEDNRTQVDMQGLKSYREISLERARNQPQHMSYNIRDWW
;
A
#
# COMPACT_ATOMS: atom_id res chain seq x y z
N MET A 1 -27.39 -71.58 22.36
CA MET A 1 -26.81 -70.29 22.81
C MET A 1 -25.33 -70.10 22.42
N LYS A 2 -24.90 -70.45 21.19
CA LYS A 2 -23.51 -70.24 20.73
C LYS A 2 -23.38 -69.57 19.35
N LYS A 3 -24.48 -69.38 18.60
CA LYS A 3 -24.46 -68.74 17.26
C LYS A 3 -24.79 -67.25 17.26
N TYR A 4 -25.38 -66.71 18.33
CA TYR A 4 -25.66 -65.26 18.45
C TYR A 4 -24.52 -64.47 19.09
N ALA A 5 -23.55 -65.13 19.72
CA ALA A 5 -22.40 -64.47 20.34
C ALA A 5 -21.36 -63.98 19.32
N ILE A 6 -21.26 -64.64 18.16
CA ILE A 6 -20.26 -64.33 17.14
C ILE A 6 -20.66 -63.09 16.31
N HIS A 7 -21.96 -62.88 16.07
CA HIS A 7 -22.44 -61.68 15.38
C HIS A 7 -22.45 -60.43 16.27
N LEU A 8 -22.59 -60.57 17.59
CA LEU A 8 -22.48 -59.43 18.51
C LEU A 8 -21.02 -58.95 18.67
N LEU A 9 -20.05 -59.87 18.59
CA LEU A 9 -18.62 -59.56 18.63
C LEU A 9 -18.12 -58.89 17.33
N PHE A 10 -18.72 -59.20 16.18
CA PHE A 10 -18.34 -58.56 14.92
C PHE A 10 -18.93 -57.16 14.73
N CYS A 11 -20.08 -56.86 15.35
CA CYS A 11 -20.66 -55.50 15.35
C CYS A 11 -19.97 -54.54 16.34
N SER A 12 -19.39 -55.05 17.43
CA SER A 12 -18.62 -54.23 18.38
C SER A 12 -17.21 -53.86 17.90
N ALA A 13 -16.66 -54.59 16.92
CA ALA A 13 -15.32 -54.30 16.37
C ALA A 13 -15.33 -53.21 15.28
N CYS A 14 -16.48 -52.90 14.68
CA CYS A 14 -16.60 -51.84 13.66
C CYS A 14 -16.87 -50.43 14.22
N ILE A 15 -17.15 -50.29 15.52
CA ILE A 15 -17.47 -48.99 16.14
C ILE A 15 -16.23 -48.33 16.80
N LEU A 16 -15.10 -49.04 16.89
CA LEU A 16 -13.87 -48.55 17.53
C LEU A 16 -12.79 -48.02 16.56
N PHE A 17 -13.12 -47.89 15.27
CA PHE A 17 -12.24 -47.28 14.26
C PHE A 17 -12.81 -45.97 13.68
N MET A 18 -13.66 -45.27 14.43
CA MET A 18 -13.80 -43.81 14.23
C MET A 18 -12.55 -43.14 14.80
N HIS A 19 -11.47 -43.19 14.00
CA HIS A 19 -10.38 -42.26 14.15
C HIS A 19 -10.99 -40.85 14.22
N PHE A 20 -10.73 -40.19 15.34
CA PHE A 20 -10.76 -38.75 15.44
C PHE A 20 -9.80 -38.20 14.38
N SER A 21 -10.32 -37.97 13.18
CA SER A 21 -9.69 -37.09 12.20
C SER A 21 -9.78 -35.68 12.77
N HIS A 22 -8.88 -35.35 13.71
CA HIS A 22 -8.50 -33.98 13.97
C HIS A 22 -7.69 -33.50 12.76
N ALA A 23 -8.37 -33.20 11.67
CA ALA A 23 -7.90 -32.19 10.73
C ALA A 23 -8.09 -30.82 11.39
N GLN A 24 -7.45 -30.60 12.54
CA GLN A 24 -7.24 -29.27 13.06
C GLN A 24 -5.99 -28.76 12.37
N ASN A 25 -6.18 -27.96 11.31
CA ASN A 25 -5.16 -27.03 10.86
C ASN A 25 -4.74 -26.22 12.09
N THR A 26 -3.54 -26.49 12.61
CA THR A 26 -2.86 -25.68 13.62
C THR A 26 -2.31 -24.37 13.04
N MET A 27 -2.63 -24.08 11.77
CA MET A 27 -2.64 -22.70 11.29
C MET A 27 -3.77 -22.01 12.05
N GLY A 28 -3.41 -21.32 13.14
CA GLY A 28 -4.34 -20.49 13.89
C GLY A 28 -5.20 -19.69 12.93
N LYS A 29 -6.46 -19.43 13.29
CA LYS A 29 -7.33 -18.51 12.55
C LYS A 29 -6.55 -17.22 12.30
N LEU A 30 -5.89 -17.13 11.16
CA LEU A 30 -5.39 -15.89 10.60
C LEU A 30 -6.67 -15.15 10.29
N ASP A 31 -7.02 -14.20 11.15
CA ASP A 31 -7.92 -13.11 10.80
C ASP A 31 -7.55 -12.67 9.37
N ASP A 32 -8.54 -12.58 8.48
CA ASP A 32 -8.31 -12.43 7.03
C ASP A 32 -7.45 -11.18 6.70
N THR A 33 -7.37 -10.23 7.65
CA THR A 33 -6.52 -9.03 7.72
C THR A 33 -5.00 -9.28 7.80
N GLY A 34 -4.55 -10.50 8.11
CA GLY A 34 -3.12 -10.81 8.34
C GLY A 34 -2.39 -11.50 7.19
N ARG A 35 -3.02 -11.72 6.02
CA ARG A 35 -2.39 -12.44 4.91
C ARG A 35 -1.63 -11.49 4.00
N ILE A 36 -0.36 -11.80 3.73
CA ILE A 36 0.42 -11.10 2.71
C ILE A 36 -0.26 -11.32 1.36
N ALA A 37 -0.77 -10.23 0.80
CA ALA A 37 -1.22 -10.15 -0.57
C ALA A 37 -0.13 -9.49 -1.42
N ILE A 38 0.13 -10.05 -2.60
CA ILE A 38 1.05 -9.55 -3.60
C ILE A 38 0.24 -9.31 -4.87
N ALA A 39 0.57 -8.27 -5.61
CA ALA A 39 -0.06 -8.01 -6.90
C ALA A 39 0.93 -7.95 -8.05
N ALA A 40 0.47 -8.34 -9.21
CA ALA A 40 1.22 -8.21 -10.44
C ALA A 40 1.23 -6.75 -10.91
N TYR A 41 2.43 -6.21 -11.10
CA TYR A 41 2.64 -4.89 -11.67
C TYR A 41 3.65 -5.00 -12.81
N VAL A 42 3.29 -4.51 -13.99
CA VAL A 42 4.21 -4.39 -15.13
C VAL A 42 4.37 -2.90 -15.40
N SER A 43 5.60 -2.40 -15.28
CA SER A 43 5.88 -1.00 -15.57
C SER A 43 5.74 -0.71 -17.06
N ASP A 44 5.17 0.44 -17.40
CA ASP A 44 5.15 0.96 -18.78
C ASP A 44 6.57 1.31 -19.28
N GLN A 45 7.55 1.34 -18.36
CA GLN A 45 8.95 1.66 -18.63
C GLN A 45 9.80 0.43 -18.98
N VAL A 46 9.19 -0.77 -19.13
CA VAL A 46 9.95 -1.93 -19.62
C VAL A 46 10.25 -1.71 -21.10
N ASP A 47 11.50 -1.37 -21.39
CA ASP A 47 11.99 -1.14 -22.74
C ASP A 47 11.67 -2.32 -23.67
N TYR A 48 11.28 -2.02 -24.91
CA TYR A 48 11.03 -3.00 -25.97
C TYR A 48 9.88 -4.00 -25.72
N LEU A 49 9.02 -3.78 -24.71
CA LEU A 49 7.83 -4.59 -24.46
C LEU A 49 6.58 -4.01 -25.16
N PRO A 50 5.98 -4.70 -26.14
CA PRO A 50 4.73 -4.23 -26.76
C PRO A 50 3.57 -4.16 -25.74
N PRO A 51 2.65 -3.17 -25.82
CA PRO A 51 1.56 -3.01 -24.84
C PRO A 51 0.67 -4.26 -24.69
N SER A 52 0.37 -4.95 -25.79
CA SER A 52 -0.40 -6.20 -25.77
C SER A 52 0.33 -7.36 -25.07
N ALA A 53 1.68 -7.35 -25.12
CA ALA A 53 2.51 -8.32 -24.40
C ALA A 53 2.63 -7.97 -22.90
N ALA A 54 2.62 -6.67 -22.55
CA ALA A 54 2.60 -6.21 -21.15
C ALA A 54 1.34 -6.69 -20.41
N ASN A 55 0.16 -6.49 -20.99
CA ASN A 55 -1.11 -6.97 -20.41
C ASN A 55 -1.12 -8.49 -20.20
N GLN A 56 -0.57 -9.23 -21.17
CA GLN A 56 -0.45 -10.68 -21.08
C GLN A 56 0.49 -11.11 -19.95
N LEU A 57 1.60 -10.40 -19.76
CA LEU A 57 2.57 -10.66 -18.71
C LEU A 57 1.99 -10.36 -17.32
N GLN A 58 1.32 -9.21 -17.15
CA GLN A 58 0.64 -8.88 -15.91
C GLN A 58 -0.40 -9.96 -15.54
N SER A 59 -1.19 -10.40 -16.52
CA SER A 59 -2.17 -11.47 -16.31
C SER A 59 -1.50 -12.79 -15.91
N ARG A 60 -0.33 -13.12 -16.48
CA ARG A 60 0.42 -14.33 -16.12
C ARG A 60 1.01 -14.25 -14.71
N LEU A 61 1.60 -13.12 -14.35
CA LEU A 61 2.09 -12.90 -12.99
C LEU A 61 0.95 -12.94 -11.97
N ALA A 62 -0.21 -12.36 -12.28
CA ALA A 62 -1.39 -12.45 -11.42
C ALA A 62 -1.82 -13.91 -11.21
N GLN A 63 -1.84 -14.73 -12.28
CA GLN A 63 -2.12 -16.17 -12.17
C GLN A 63 -1.09 -16.90 -11.30
N VAL A 64 0.20 -16.60 -11.44
CA VAL A 64 1.27 -17.19 -10.61
C VAL A 64 1.05 -16.86 -9.14
N VAL A 65 0.78 -15.60 -8.82
CA VAL A 65 0.58 -15.14 -7.44
C VAL A 65 -0.68 -15.76 -6.84
N THR A 66 -1.80 -15.80 -7.58
CA THR A 66 -3.03 -16.47 -7.16
C THR A 66 -2.84 -17.97 -6.96
N ALA A 67 -2.08 -18.64 -7.83
CA ALA A 67 -1.76 -20.06 -7.69
C ALA A 67 -0.93 -20.36 -6.43
N ASN A 68 -0.18 -19.38 -5.92
CA ASN A 68 0.57 -19.46 -4.66
C ASN A 68 -0.25 -18.99 -3.45
N GLY A 69 -1.54 -18.66 -3.61
CA GLY A 69 -2.42 -18.21 -2.52
C GLY A 69 -2.08 -16.82 -1.97
N LEU A 70 -1.36 -16.01 -2.75
CA LEU A 70 -0.92 -14.66 -2.38
C LEU A 70 -1.62 -13.57 -3.20
N GLY A 71 -2.60 -13.95 -4.04
CA GLY A 71 -3.28 -13.01 -4.94
C GLY A 71 -4.03 -11.94 -4.15
N ASP A 72 -3.75 -10.66 -4.46
CA ASP A 72 -4.62 -9.57 -4.03
C ASP A 72 -5.88 -9.53 -4.91
N SER A 73 -7.05 -9.57 -4.28
CA SER A 73 -8.36 -9.42 -4.92
C SER A 73 -9.14 -8.19 -4.42
N GLY A 74 -8.57 -7.41 -3.50
CA GLY A 74 -9.31 -6.39 -2.75
C GLY A 74 -8.67 -5.00 -2.66
N GLY A 75 -7.38 -4.83 -3.00
CA GLY A 75 -6.69 -3.55 -2.91
C GLY A 75 -6.59 -2.76 -4.21
N TYR A 76 -7.04 -1.50 -4.23
CA TYR A 76 -6.57 -0.51 -5.21
C TYR A 76 -5.23 0.03 -4.69
N PHE A 77 -4.13 -0.31 -5.36
CA PHE A 77 -2.72 -0.06 -4.98
C PHE A 77 -2.13 -0.98 -3.87
N PRO A 78 -1.98 -2.28 -4.17
CA PRO A 78 -1.28 -3.25 -3.32
C PRO A 78 0.15 -2.82 -3.01
N ARG A 79 0.50 -2.81 -1.73
CA ARG A 79 1.86 -2.46 -1.30
C ARG A 79 2.93 -3.41 -1.84
N PHE A 80 2.69 -4.71 -1.67
CA PHE A 80 3.65 -5.71 -2.13
C PHE A 80 3.35 -6.08 -3.57
N ILE A 81 4.37 -6.06 -4.39
CA ILE A 81 4.24 -6.31 -5.82
C ILE A 81 5.21 -7.38 -6.29
N ILE A 82 4.78 -8.11 -7.32
CA ILE A 82 5.65 -8.86 -8.20
C ILE A 82 5.76 -8.07 -9.51
N THR A 83 6.99 -7.78 -9.93
CA THR A 83 7.21 -7.01 -11.15
C THR A 83 8.31 -7.63 -12.00
N PRO A 84 8.15 -7.66 -13.34
CA PRO A 84 9.17 -8.19 -14.22
C PRO A 84 10.03 -7.08 -14.83
N ASN A 85 11.26 -7.43 -15.22
CA ASN A 85 12.02 -6.73 -16.25
C ASN A 85 12.38 -7.74 -17.36
N ILE A 86 12.36 -7.31 -18.61
CA ILE A 86 12.55 -8.19 -19.77
C ILE A 86 13.82 -7.80 -20.51
N SER A 87 14.64 -8.79 -20.83
CA SER A 87 15.81 -8.62 -21.69
C SER A 87 15.75 -9.60 -22.86
N VAL A 88 16.02 -9.11 -24.07
CA VAL A 88 16.13 -9.96 -25.26
C VAL A 88 17.50 -10.61 -25.26
N LEU A 89 17.56 -11.91 -24.96
CA LEU A 89 18.82 -12.67 -25.01
C LEU A 89 19.22 -13.00 -26.44
N ASP A 90 18.24 -13.33 -27.28
CA ASP A 90 18.48 -13.70 -28.66
C ASP A 90 17.26 -13.41 -29.55
N LYS A 91 17.52 -12.99 -30.80
CA LYS A 91 16.51 -12.69 -31.83
C LYS A 91 16.98 -13.22 -33.18
N HIS A 92 16.20 -14.14 -33.72
CA HIS A 92 16.45 -14.71 -35.04
C HIS A 92 15.24 -14.53 -35.96
N VAL A 93 15.49 -14.04 -37.18
CA VAL A 93 14.46 -13.88 -38.21
C VAL A 93 14.68 -14.94 -39.28
N VAL A 94 13.73 -15.87 -39.41
CA VAL A 94 13.70 -16.84 -40.49
C VAL A 94 13.00 -16.19 -41.68
N THR A 95 13.75 -15.99 -42.77
CA THR A 95 13.28 -15.34 -43.99
C THR A 95 12.54 -16.27 -44.95
N ALA A 96 12.62 -17.59 -44.73
CA ALA A 96 11.89 -18.59 -45.51
C ALA A 96 10.37 -18.44 -45.36
N ALA A 97 9.60 -18.66 -46.43
CA ALA A 97 8.16 -18.45 -46.44
C ALA A 97 7.39 -19.53 -45.63
N PRO A 98 6.48 -19.16 -44.70
CA PRO A 98 6.20 -17.81 -44.23
C PRO A 98 7.27 -17.31 -43.23
N PRO A 99 7.68 -16.02 -43.29
CA PRO A 99 8.67 -15.47 -42.37
C PRO A 99 8.28 -15.63 -40.90
N LYS A 100 9.28 -15.90 -40.05
CA LYS A 100 9.09 -16.06 -38.59
C LYS A 100 10.13 -15.26 -37.82
N VAL A 101 9.72 -14.73 -36.68
CA VAL A 101 10.59 -14.15 -35.66
C VAL A 101 10.65 -15.12 -34.48
N LEU A 102 11.86 -15.51 -34.09
CA LEU A 102 12.15 -16.31 -32.91
C LEU A 102 12.79 -15.37 -31.88
N LEU A 103 12.28 -15.40 -30.66
CA LEU A 103 12.82 -14.65 -29.53
C LEU A 103 13.17 -15.61 -28.40
N THR A 104 14.32 -15.39 -27.79
CA THR A 104 14.65 -15.88 -26.45
C THR A 104 14.70 -14.69 -25.52
N LEU A 105 13.86 -14.69 -24.50
CA LEU A 105 13.76 -13.62 -23.52
C LEU A 105 14.23 -14.12 -22.16
N GLU A 106 14.98 -13.30 -21.45
CA GLU A 106 15.10 -13.40 -20.00
C GLU A 106 14.01 -12.53 -19.38
N VAL A 107 13.27 -13.12 -18.44
CA VAL A 107 12.29 -12.42 -17.62
C VAL A 107 12.84 -12.44 -16.20
N ALA A 108 13.50 -11.35 -15.81
CA ALA A 108 13.85 -11.09 -14.43
C ALA A 108 12.56 -10.74 -13.68
N ILE A 109 12.35 -11.33 -12.51
CA ILE A 109 11.14 -11.19 -11.70
C ILE A 109 11.57 -10.80 -10.30
N PHE A 110 10.97 -9.72 -9.80
CA PHE A 110 11.28 -9.14 -8.50
C PHE A 110 10.03 -9.16 -7.63
N VAL A 111 10.21 -9.37 -6.33
CA VAL A 111 9.15 -9.21 -5.33
C VAL A 111 9.64 -8.25 -4.26
N GLY A 112 8.82 -7.26 -3.93
CA GLY A 112 9.20 -6.21 -2.99
C GLY A 112 8.03 -5.36 -2.51
N ASP A 113 8.31 -4.45 -1.61
CA ASP A 113 7.42 -3.36 -1.22
C ASP A 113 7.56 -2.22 -2.24
N GLY A 114 6.53 -2.02 -3.05
CA GLY A 114 6.50 -0.99 -4.08
C GLY A 114 6.36 0.43 -3.51
N ILE A 115 6.00 0.59 -2.23
CA ILE A 115 5.88 1.90 -1.57
C ILE A 115 7.24 2.32 -1.01
N SER A 116 7.88 1.48 -0.19
CA SER A 116 9.22 1.81 0.35
C SER A 116 10.35 1.58 -0.65
N GLY A 117 10.11 0.82 -1.70
CA GLY A 117 11.13 0.38 -2.67
C GLY A 117 12.01 -0.77 -2.18
N LYS A 118 11.70 -1.37 -1.03
CA LYS A 118 12.46 -2.51 -0.51
C LYS A 118 12.24 -3.77 -1.35
N LYS A 119 13.31 -4.26 -1.99
CA LYS A 119 13.31 -5.56 -2.70
C LYS A 119 13.50 -6.73 -1.71
N PHE A 120 12.54 -7.66 -1.70
CA PHE A 120 12.57 -8.88 -0.86
C PHE A 120 13.06 -10.11 -1.60
N GLY A 121 13.16 -10.08 -2.91
CA GLY A 121 13.73 -11.19 -3.67
C GLY A 121 13.71 -10.96 -5.16
N GLN A 122 14.45 -11.81 -5.86
CA GLN A 122 14.44 -11.85 -7.30
C GLN A 122 14.74 -13.27 -7.82
N THR A 123 14.30 -13.55 -9.03
CA THR A 123 14.69 -14.70 -9.84
C THR A 123 14.69 -14.30 -11.31
N ALA A 124 15.23 -15.12 -12.19
CA ALA A 124 15.05 -14.97 -13.63
C ALA A 124 14.57 -16.29 -14.24
N ILE A 125 13.75 -16.20 -15.28
CA ILE A 125 13.34 -17.34 -16.10
C ILE A 125 13.61 -17.03 -17.58
N THR A 126 13.98 -18.06 -18.34
CA THR A 126 14.15 -17.93 -19.79
C THR A 126 12.90 -18.46 -20.49
N VAL A 127 12.32 -17.66 -21.38
CA VAL A 127 11.19 -18.06 -22.22
C VAL A 127 11.48 -17.85 -23.68
N LYS A 128 10.96 -18.74 -24.52
CA LYS A 128 11.13 -18.70 -25.97
C LYS A 128 9.78 -18.54 -26.65
N GLY A 129 9.74 -17.75 -27.72
CA GLY A 129 8.53 -17.52 -28.49
C GLY A 129 8.82 -17.43 -29.98
N VAL A 130 7.86 -17.89 -30.78
CA VAL A 130 7.91 -17.83 -32.24
C VAL A 130 6.63 -17.18 -32.75
N GLY A 131 6.77 -16.19 -33.62
CA GLY A 131 5.64 -15.44 -34.17
C GLY A 131 5.86 -15.01 -35.61
N LYS A 132 4.76 -14.67 -36.30
CA LYS A 132 4.82 -14.05 -37.64
C LYS A 132 5.32 -12.59 -37.58
N THR A 133 5.30 -11.99 -36.40
CA THR A 133 5.81 -10.65 -36.10
C THR A 133 6.52 -10.70 -34.75
N GLU A 134 7.34 -9.70 -34.46
CA GLU A 134 8.02 -9.56 -33.18
C GLU A 134 7.03 -9.51 -31.99
N THR A 135 5.97 -8.71 -32.08
CA THR A 135 4.90 -8.68 -31.07
C THR A 135 4.28 -10.05 -30.82
N LYS A 136 4.03 -10.83 -31.88
CA LYS A 136 3.48 -12.19 -31.74
C LYS A 136 4.49 -13.15 -31.13
N ALA A 137 5.79 -12.97 -31.40
CA ALA A 137 6.85 -13.75 -30.77
C ALA A 137 6.96 -13.42 -29.26
N TYR A 138 6.86 -12.14 -28.87
CA TYR A 138 6.78 -11.72 -27.46
C TYR A 138 5.58 -12.35 -26.75
N ILE A 139 4.37 -12.20 -27.29
CA ILE A 139 3.15 -12.79 -26.71
C ILE A 139 3.30 -14.31 -26.58
N ALA A 140 3.85 -14.98 -27.61
CA ALA A 140 4.08 -16.42 -27.57
C ALA A 140 5.10 -16.81 -26.49
N ALA A 141 6.17 -16.04 -26.31
CA ALA A 141 7.19 -16.28 -25.28
C ALA A 141 6.60 -16.11 -23.87
N LEU A 142 5.96 -14.99 -23.60
CA LEU A 142 5.41 -14.65 -22.27
C LEU A 142 4.25 -15.58 -21.88
N ARG A 143 3.51 -16.14 -22.86
CA ARG A 143 2.50 -17.17 -22.61
C ARG A 143 3.10 -18.47 -22.04
N ASN A 144 4.38 -18.74 -22.29
CA ASN A 144 5.07 -19.93 -21.78
C ASN A 144 5.55 -19.79 -20.34
N ILE A 145 5.34 -18.64 -19.69
CA ILE A 145 5.52 -18.49 -18.24
C ILE A 145 4.49 -19.36 -17.55
N ARG A 146 4.96 -20.41 -16.88
CA ARG A 146 4.11 -21.35 -16.17
C ARG A 146 3.68 -20.78 -14.82
N ALA A 147 2.41 -20.98 -14.47
CA ALA A 147 1.89 -20.62 -13.15
C ALA A 147 2.59 -21.38 -12.01
N ASP A 148 3.08 -22.57 -12.29
CA ASP A 148 3.77 -23.47 -11.36
C ASP A 148 5.29 -23.48 -11.54
N ALA A 149 5.87 -22.42 -12.14
CA ALA A 149 7.31 -22.33 -12.35
C ALA A 149 8.07 -22.44 -11.00
N PRO A 150 8.89 -23.48 -10.78
CA PRO A 150 9.47 -23.76 -9.45
C PRO A 150 10.31 -22.61 -8.90
N GLN A 151 11.05 -21.92 -9.77
CA GLN A 151 11.88 -20.76 -9.40
C GLN A 151 11.03 -19.58 -8.93
N VAL A 152 9.87 -19.35 -9.55
CA VAL A 152 8.97 -18.24 -9.19
C VAL A 152 8.19 -18.57 -7.92
N ASN A 153 7.78 -19.83 -7.75
CA ASN A 153 7.15 -20.30 -6.52
C ASN A 153 8.13 -20.19 -5.32
N ALA A 154 9.39 -20.58 -5.52
CA ALA A 154 10.42 -20.43 -4.51
C ALA A 154 10.68 -18.95 -4.17
N LEU A 155 10.71 -18.07 -5.18
CA LEU A 155 10.79 -16.62 -4.97
C LEU A 155 9.64 -16.12 -4.10
N LEU A 156 8.39 -16.47 -4.42
CA LEU A 156 7.21 -16.03 -3.68
C LEU A 156 7.21 -16.53 -2.23
N ALA A 157 7.56 -17.80 -2.00
CA ALA A 157 7.67 -18.37 -0.67
C ALA A 157 8.75 -17.67 0.17
N ASN A 158 9.93 -17.44 -0.40
CA ASN A 158 11.03 -16.74 0.27
C ASN A 158 10.71 -15.27 0.53
N ALA A 159 10.12 -14.58 -0.44
CA ALA A 159 9.74 -13.18 -0.30
C ALA A 159 8.68 -12.98 0.80
N LYS A 160 7.68 -13.88 0.89
CA LYS A 160 6.70 -13.87 1.99
C LYS A 160 7.40 -13.93 3.35
N ASN A 161 8.35 -14.86 3.52
CA ASN A 161 9.09 -14.99 4.78
C ASN A 161 9.92 -13.75 5.08
N ARG A 162 10.63 -13.21 4.08
CA ARG A 162 11.46 -12.00 4.23
C ARG A 162 10.65 -10.75 4.52
N ILE A 163 9.42 -10.63 3.99
CA ILE A 163 8.50 -9.55 4.33
C ILE A 163 8.15 -9.63 5.82
N LEU A 164 7.72 -10.81 6.30
CA LEU A 164 7.37 -10.99 7.72
C LEU A 164 8.57 -10.75 8.63
N GLU A 165 9.72 -11.32 8.28
CA GLU A 165 10.97 -11.15 9.03
C GLU A 165 11.35 -9.67 9.13
N TYR A 166 11.41 -8.96 8.01
CA TYR A 166 11.79 -7.54 7.98
C TYR A 166 10.93 -6.69 8.93
N TYR A 167 9.60 -6.77 8.84
CA TYR A 167 8.76 -5.93 9.69
C TYR A 167 8.74 -6.38 11.16
N ASN A 168 9.05 -7.64 11.45
CA ASN A 168 9.17 -8.11 12.82
C ASN A 168 10.53 -7.73 13.44
N THR A 169 11.62 -7.73 12.66
CA THR A 169 12.97 -7.40 13.16
C THR A 169 13.24 -5.90 13.16
N GLU A 170 12.74 -5.19 12.15
CA GLU A 170 13.00 -3.76 11.97
C GLU A 170 11.97 -2.87 12.67
N CYS A 171 11.00 -3.44 13.37
CA CYS A 171 9.93 -2.66 13.98
C CYS A 171 10.48 -1.55 14.88
N ASP A 172 11.41 -1.90 15.78
CA ASP A 172 12.03 -0.94 16.69
C ASP A 172 12.74 0.20 15.93
N PHE A 173 13.35 -0.08 14.78
CA PHE A 173 13.98 0.93 13.95
C PHE A 173 12.95 1.84 13.28
N ILE A 174 11.87 1.27 12.73
CA ILE A 174 10.77 2.02 12.11
C ILE A 174 10.14 2.98 13.13
N LEU A 175 9.84 2.49 14.34
CA LEU A 175 9.24 3.30 15.41
C LEU A 175 10.19 4.42 15.87
N LYS A 176 11.49 4.11 16.07
CA LYS A 176 12.49 5.12 16.45
C LYS A 176 12.73 6.16 15.37
N GLU A 177 12.69 5.77 14.10
CA GLU A 177 12.83 6.71 12.99
C GLU A 177 11.63 7.66 12.93
N ALA A 178 10.41 7.15 13.12
CA ALA A 178 9.22 7.99 13.24
C ALA A 178 9.32 8.97 14.42
N GLU A 179 9.84 8.51 15.57
CA GLU A 179 10.09 9.37 16.74
C GLU A 179 11.12 10.47 16.43
N ALA A 180 12.21 10.12 15.76
CA ALA A 180 13.26 11.06 15.38
C ALA A 180 12.76 12.10 14.36
N LEU A 181 11.92 11.71 13.40
CA LEU A 181 11.26 12.60 12.45
C LEU A 181 10.31 13.56 13.17
N ALA A 182 9.49 13.05 14.10
CA ALA A 182 8.60 13.87 14.91
C ALA A 182 9.37 14.87 15.78
N GLY A 183 10.51 14.46 16.36
CA GLY A 183 11.41 15.35 17.11
C GLY A 183 12.01 16.49 16.28
N GLN A 184 12.00 16.37 14.96
CA GLN A 184 12.40 17.41 13.99
C GLN A 184 11.20 18.23 13.47
N ASN A 185 10.00 18.05 14.04
CA ASN A 185 8.72 18.58 13.54
C ASN A 185 8.35 18.07 12.12
N ARG A 186 8.98 16.99 11.63
CA ARG A 186 8.70 16.36 10.33
C ARG A 186 7.56 15.35 10.48
N TYR A 187 6.40 15.84 10.92
CA TYR A 187 5.28 15.00 11.33
C TYR A 187 4.65 14.21 10.18
N ASP A 188 4.56 14.79 8.98
CA ASP A 188 4.03 14.07 7.81
C ASP A 188 4.87 12.84 7.47
N GLU A 189 6.19 12.97 7.55
CA GLU A 189 7.13 11.87 7.29
C GLU A 189 7.09 10.83 8.42
N ALA A 190 7.00 11.27 9.68
CA ALA A 190 6.83 10.38 10.82
C ALA A 190 5.54 9.53 10.69
N LEU A 191 4.43 10.17 10.35
CA LEU A 191 3.15 9.49 10.16
C LEU A 191 3.19 8.55 8.94
N ALA A 192 3.84 8.97 7.85
CA ALA A 192 4.05 8.10 6.68
C ALA A 192 4.86 6.85 7.05
N GLN A 193 5.91 7.00 7.87
CA GLN A 193 6.74 5.90 8.34
C GLN A 193 5.93 4.89 9.17
N LEU A 194 5.09 5.35 10.10
CA LEU A 194 4.21 4.49 10.89
C LEU A 194 3.13 3.80 10.04
N MET A 195 2.52 4.54 9.10
CA MET A 195 1.53 3.98 8.17
C MET A 195 2.17 3.00 7.18
N SER A 196 3.50 3.05 7.03
CA SER A 196 4.30 2.07 6.31
C SER A 196 4.51 0.77 7.09
N VAL A 197 3.82 0.51 8.20
CA VAL A 197 3.76 -0.85 8.74
C VAL A 197 2.55 -1.60 8.14
N PRO A 198 2.74 -2.77 7.51
CA PRO A 198 1.64 -3.57 6.97
C PRO A 198 0.88 -4.29 8.09
N GLU A 199 -0.43 -4.47 7.91
CA GLU A 199 -1.29 -5.21 8.87
C GLU A 199 -0.83 -6.65 9.10
N THR A 200 -0.12 -7.23 8.13
CA THR A 200 0.45 -8.57 8.21
C THR A 200 1.54 -8.70 9.27
N ALA A 201 2.17 -7.58 9.67
CA ALA A 201 3.12 -7.51 10.78
C ALA A 201 2.39 -7.05 12.06
N ARG A 202 1.45 -7.88 12.53
CA ARG A 202 0.41 -7.50 13.52
C ARG A 202 0.93 -6.76 14.74
N ASP A 203 2.00 -7.26 15.36
CA ASP A 203 2.53 -6.66 16.60
C ASP A 203 3.12 -5.27 16.33
N CYS A 204 3.97 -5.17 15.30
CA CYS A 204 4.54 -3.90 14.89
C CYS A 204 3.47 -2.90 14.41
N TYR A 205 2.46 -3.39 13.70
CA TYR A 205 1.35 -2.58 13.21
C TYR A 205 0.57 -1.96 14.36
N ASN A 206 0.27 -2.75 15.41
CA ASN A 206 -0.40 -2.23 16.60
C ASN A 206 0.46 -1.17 17.31
N GLN A 207 1.76 -1.41 17.48
CA GLN A 207 2.67 -0.42 18.07
C GLN A 207 2.74 0.87 17.24
N ALA A 208 2.80 0.75 15.92
CA ALA A 208 2.81 1.89 15.02
C ALA A 208 1.48 2.68 15.08
N LEU A 209 0.34 1.99 15.18
CA LEU A 209 -0.96 2.62 15.38
C LEU A 209 -1.05 3.36 16.72
N ASP A 210 -0.59 2.74 17.81
CA ASP A 210 -0.59 3.34 19.15
C ASP A 210 0.25 4.63 19.17
N MET A 211 1.35 4.68 18.41
CA MET A 211 2.18 5.87 18.26
C MET A 211 1.58 6.92 17.30
N THR A 212 0.73 6.52 16.35
CA THR A 212 0.15 7.41 15.34
C THR A 212 -0.74 8.48 15.97
N ALA A 213 -1.60 8.11 16.93
CA ALA A 213 -2.56 9.03 17.55
C ALA A 213 -1.89 10.24 18.26
N PRO A 214 -0.93 10.05 19.19
CA PRO A 214 -0.26 11.17 19.84
C PRO A 214 0.58 11.99 18.85
N LEU A 215 1.20 11.38 17.83
CA LEU A 215 1.95 12.12 16.81
C LEU A 215 1.04 12.96 15.92
N TYR A 216 -0.10 12.44 15.51
CA TYR A 216 -1.09 13.21 14.75
C TYR A 216 -1.57 14.42 15.57
N ARG A 217 -1.75 14.23 16.89
CA ARG A 217 -2.09 15.34 17.78
C ARG A 217 -1.02 16.43 17.79
N GLN A 218 0.25 16.04 17.95
CA GLN A 218 1.37 16.98 17.90
C GLN A 218 1.44 17.73 16.58
N LYS A 219 1.21 17.03 15.46
CA LYS A 219 1.14 17.63 14.12
C LYS A 219 0.11 18.73 14.05
N ILE A 220 -1.16 18.44 14.37
CA ILE A 220 -2.22 19.44 14.23
C ILE A 220 -2.00 20.64 15.16
N ASP A 221 -1.41 20.41 16.34
CA ASP A 221 -1.06 21.48 17.28
C ASP A 221 0.10 22.34 16.74
N TYR A 222 1.10 21.74 16.10
CA TYR A 222 2.19 22.44 15.43
C TYR A 222 1.69 23.25 14.22
N ASP A 223 0.94 22.61 13.31
CA ASP A 223 0.39 23.24 12.11
C ASP A 223 -0.51 24.42 12.46
N CYS A 224 -1.33 24.29 13.52
CA CYS A 224 -2.17 25.36 14.03
C CYS A 224 -1.34 26.61 14.34
N LYS A 225 -0.22 26.46 15.06
CA LYS A 225 0.66 27.59 15.40
C LYS A 225 1.29 28.22 14.16
N VAL A 226 1.79 27.41 13.23
CA VAL A 226 2.41 27.89 11.99
C VAL A 226 1.40 28.67 11.14
N LEU A 227 0.23 28.09 10.88
CA LEU A 227 -0.82 28.67 10.06
C LEU A 227 -1.43 29.92 10.71
N LEU A 228 -1.63 29.92 12.03
CA LEU A 228 -2.12 31.11 12.74
C LEU A 228 -1.12 32.27 12.67
N ASN A 229 0.18 31.99 12.80
CA ASN A 229 1.21 33.00 12.64
C ASN A 229 1.26 33.56 11.20
N GLN A 230 1.13 32.70 10.18
CA GLN A 230 1.01 33.14 8.80
C GLN A 230 -0.22 34.03 8.59
N ALA A 231 -1.38 33.62 9.10
CA ALA A 231 -2.61 34.40 9.03
C ALA A 231 -2.47 35.78 9.70
N ARG A 232 -1.83 35.85 10.89
CA ARG A 232 -1.55 37.11 11.60
C ARG A 232 -0.62 38.02 10.80
N ASN A 233 0.45 37.47 10.21
CA ASN A 233 1.39 38.25 9.41
C ASN A 233 0.73 38.81 8.14
N THR A 234 -0.02 37.98 7.42
CA THR A 234 -0.81 38.40 6.24
C THR A 234 -1.79 39.50 6.61
N TRP A 235 -2.53 39.32 7.71
CA TRP A 235 -3.46 40.34 8.20
C TRP A 235 -2.76 41.66 8.53
N ASN A 236 -1.64 41.61 9.26
CA ASN A 236 -0.90 42.81 9.68
C ASN A 236 -0.26 43.58 8.51
N ALA A 237 -0.12 42.98 7.33
CA ALA A 237 0.46 43.63 6.16
C ALA A 237 -0.48 44.68 5.52
N GLY A 238 -1.80 44.52 5.67
CA GLY A 238 -2.78 45.44 5.05
C GLY A 238 -3.92 45.88 5.98
N GLN A 239 -4.41 44.98 6.84
CA GLN A 239 -5.56 45.20 7.72
C GLN A 239 -6.84 45.68 7.00
N ASP A 240 -7.01 45.25 5.75
CA ASP A 240 -8.16 45.52 4.88
C ASP A 240 -8.87 44.21 4.46
N TYR A 241 -9.95 44.33 3.69
CA TYR A 241 -10.71 43.18 3.20
C TYR A 241 -9.85 42.15 2.42
N ASN A 242 -8.84 42.60 1.67
CA ASN A 242 -7.99 41.71 0.89
C ASN A 242 -7.06 40.90 1.80
N ALA A 243 -6.41 41.57 2.76
CA ALA A 243 -5.59 40.93 3.78
C ALA A 243 -6.41 39.94 4.62
N ALA A 244 -7.68 40.26 4.92
CA ALA A 244 -8.60 39.33 5.60
C ALA A 244 -8.92 38.10 4.75
N THR A 245 -9.13 38.27 3.44
CA THR A 245 -9.38 37.17 2.50
C THR A 245 -8.18 36.25 2.38
N GLU A 246 -6.97 36.80 2.32
CA GLU A 246 -5.74 35.99 2.29
C GLU A 246 -5.49 35.29 3.63
N ALA A 247 -5.69 35.98 4.76
CA ALA A 247 -5.58 35.37 6.09
C ALA A 247 -6.58 34.20 6.25
N ALA A 248 -7.79 34.31 5.69
CA ALA A 248 -8.79 33.23 5.70
C ALA A 248 -8.27 31.93 5.07
N ALA A 249 -7.44 32.02 4.03
CA ALA A 249 -6.88 30.84 3.35
C ALA A 249 -5.99 30.01 4.29
N TYR A 250 -5.25 30.64 5.20
CA TYR A 250 -4.48 29.96 6.24
C TYR A 250 -5.37 29.44 7.35
N LEU A 251 -6.31 30.24 7.84
CA LEU A 251 -7.23 29.84 8.93
C LEU A 251 -8.09 28.64 8.53
N ASN A 252 -8.49 28.54 7.26
CA ASN A 252 -9.27 27.42 6.74
C ASN A 252 -8.49 26.10 6.72
N GLN A 253 -7.16 26.13 6.75
CA GLN A 253 -6.33 24.92 6.78
C GLN A 253 -6.18 24.34 8.20
N ILE A 254 -6.48 25.13 9.24
CA ILE A 254 -6.31 24.71 10.63
C ILE A 254 -7.34 23.65 11.01
N ASP A 255 -6.87 22.55 11.61
CA ASP A 255 -7.72 21.51 12.19
C ASP A 255 -8.44 22.06 13.43
N PRO A 256 -9.77 22.01 13.50
CA PRO A 256 -10.53 22.56 14.62
C PRO A 256 -10.26 21.85 15.94
N ASN A 257 -9.72 20.63 15.92
CA ASN A 257 -9.35 19.92 17.13
C ASN A 257 -8.04 20.43 17.72
N ALA A 258 -7.21 21.20 16.99
CA ALA A 258 -5.91 21.65 17.47
C ALA A 258 -6.02 22.50 18.75
N ALA A 259 -5.01 22.44 19.61
CA ALA A 259 -5.02 23.07 20.93
C ALA A 259 -5.11 24.59 20.83
N CYS A 260 -4.57 25.16 19.74
CA CYS A 260 -4.58 26.59 19.48
C CYS A 260 -5.89 27.10 18.84
N TYR A 261 -6.90 26.24 18.64
CA TYR A 261 -8.12 26.63 17.93
C TYR A 261 -8.94 27.72 18.65
N GLY A 262 -8.85 27.79 19.97
CA GLY A 262 -9.39 28.91 20.74
C GLY A 262 -8.79 30.26 20.32
N GLU A 263 -7.48 30.32 20.06
CA GLU A 263 -6.80 31.53 19.59
C GLU A 263 -7.20 31.89 18.16
N VAL A 264 -7.41 30.88 17.31
CA VAL A 264 -7.92 31.05 15.94
C VAL A 264 -9.28 31.72 15.94
N ARG A 265 -10.20 31.28 16.81
CA ARG A 265 -11.53 31.91 16.97
C ARG A 265 -11.41 33.37 17.40
N THR A 266 -10.57 33.65 18.38
CA THR A 266 -10.35 35.02 18.87
C THR A 266 -9.82 35.92 17.76
N PHE A 267 -8.78 35.47 17.05
CA PHE A 267 -8.16 36.23 15.96
C PHE A 267 -9.13 36.46 14.79
N ALA A 268 -9.89 35.45 14.36
CA ALA A 268 -10.91 35.64 13.33
C ALA A 268 -11.97 36.68 13.75
N GLY A 269 -12.37 36.68 15.03
CA GLY A 269 -13.26 37.71 15.58
C GLY A 269 -12.66 39.12 15.58
N GLU A 270 -11.34 39.26 15.75
CA GLU A 270 -10.63 40.54 15.62
C GLU A 270 -10.62 41.05 14.17
N VAL A 271 -10.27 40.18 13.22
CA VAL A 271 -10.26 40.49 11.79
C VAL A 271 -11.66 40.94 11.33
N ARG A 272 -12.71 40.18 11.67
CA ARG A 272 -14.09 40.53 11.31
C ARG A 272 -14.47 41.93 11.76
N ARG A 273 -14.25 42.24 13.05
CA ARG A 273 -14.57 43.55 13.63
C ARG A 273 -13.82 44.68 12.94
N ARG A 274 -12.55 44.47 12.57
CA ARG A 274 -11.75 45.51 11.90
C ARG A 274 -12.19 45.76 10.46
N VAL A 275 -12.49 44.70 9.70
CA VAL A 275 -12.99 44.81 8.32
C VAL A 275 -14.33 45.55 8.30
N GLU A 276 -15.24 45.24 9.23
CA GLU A 276 -16.51 45.96 9.37
C GLU A 276 -16.30 47.46 9.65
N GLN A 277 -15.32 47.81 10.48
CA GLN A 277 -15.01 49.21 10.81
C GLN A 277 -14.36 50.00 9.67
N VAL A 278 -13.47 49.37 8.89
CA VAL A 278 -12.66 50.07 7.87
C VAL A 278 -13.36 50.09 6.52
N ASP A 279 -13.97 48.98 6.12
CA ASP A 279 -14.52 48.80 4.77
C ASP A 279 -16.06 48.86 4.75
N ASN A 280 -16.73 48.97 5.90
CA ASN A 280 -18.20 48.90 6.03
C ASN A 280 -18.79 47.67 5.33
N ARG A 281 -18.03 46.56 5.30
CA ARG A 281 -18.33 45.32 4.60
C ARG A 281 -18.21 44.15 5.56
N GLU A 282 -19.14 43.20 5.45
CA GLU A 282 -19.09 41.97 6.22
C GLU A 282 -18.01 41.01 5.67
N TRP A 283 -17.22 40.44 6.58
CA TRP A 283 -16.27 39.37 6.26
C TRP A 283 -16.92 38.00 6.46
N ASN A 284 -17.46 37.43 5.37
CA ASN A 284 -18.24 36.19 5.32
C ASN A 284 -17.43 34.89 5.55
N PHE A 285 -16.31 34.97 6.26
CA PHE A 285 -15.51 33.80 6.60
C PHE A 285 -16.16 32.99 7.73
N ILE A 286 -16.32 31.68 7.47
CA ILE A 286 -16.88 30.71 8.41
C ILE A 286 -15.76 29.77 8.84
N LEU A 287 -15.46 29.79 10.14
CA LEU A 287 -14.53 28.82 10.74
C LEU A 287 -15.16 27.43 10.74
N LYS A 288 -14.29 26.42 10.55
CA LYS A 288 -14.67 25.02 10.76
C LYS A 288 -15.15 24.84 12.21
N GLN A 289 -16.13 23.96 12.41
CA GLN A 289 -16.55 23.62 13.77
C GLN A 289 -15.69 22.48 14.30
N GLU A 290 -15.50 22.46 15.62
CA GLU A 290 -14.97 21.27 16.30
C GLU A 290 -15.85 20.09 15.95
N ASP A 291 -15.24 19.04 15.41
CA ASP A 291 -15.92 17.77 15.13
C ASP A 291 -15.64 16.85 16.32
N ASN A 292 -16.65 16.09 16.79
CA ASN A 292 -16.48 15.06 17.82
C ASN A 292 -15.54 13.91 17.40
N ARG A 293 -14.96 13.98 16.20
CA ARG A 293 -13.68 13.30 15.84
C ARG A 293 -12.51 13.64 16.78
N THR A 294 -12.71 14.50 17.78
CA THR A 294 -11.80 14.79 18.90
C THR A 294 -11.35 13.54 19.65
N GLN A 295 -12.13 12.45 19.59
CA GLN A 295 -11.58 11.11 19.69
C GLN A 295 -11.00 10.76 18.32
N VAL A 296 -9.70 11.02 18.15
CA VAL A 296 -8.90 10.37 17.10
C VAL A 296 -8.81 8.90 17.48
N ASP A 297 -9.95 8.22 17.40
CA ASP A 297 -10.05 6.80 17.67
C ASP A 297 -9.29 6.08 16.57
N MET A 298 -8.82 4.88 16.88
CA MET A 298 -8.22 3.96 15.93
C MET A 298 -9.00 3.90 14.60
N GLN A 299 -10.33 4.05 14.65
CA GLN A 299 -11.18 4.12 13.47
C GLN A 299 -10.96 5.38 12.63
N GLY A 300 -10.80 6.55 13.25
CA GLY A 300 -10.52 7.81 12.55
C GLY A 300 -9.12 7.83 11.91
N LEU A 301 -8.12 7.22 12.55
CA LEU A 301 -6.77 7.05 11.98
C LEU A 301 -6.75 6.02 10.86
N LYS A 302 -7.47 4.91 11.01
CA LYS A 302 -7.70 3.95 9.92
C LYS A 302 -8.39 4.63 8.76
N SER A 303 -9.44 5.42 9.02
CA SER A 303 -10.09 6.23 7.99
C SER A 303 -9.17 7.30 7.43
N TYR A 304 -8.24 7.89 8.20
CA TYR A 304 -7.25 8.84 7.67
C TYR A 304 -6.24 8.14 6.77
N ARG A 305 -5.75 6.96 7.16
CA ARG A 305 -4.91 6.10 6.33
C ARG A 305 -5.64 5.73 5.06
N GLU A 306 -6.88 5.26 5.17
CA GLU A 306 -7.76 4.97 4.03
C GLU A 306 -7.97 6.20 3.17
N ILE A 307 -8.34 7.36 3.71
CA ILE A 307 -8.55 8.62 2.97
C ILE A 307 -7.25 9.08 2.30
N SER A 308 -6.09 8.92 2.95
CA SER A 308 -4.80 9.25 2.37
C SER A 308 -4.47 8.32 1.21
N LEU A 309 -4.76 7.02 1.38
CA LEU A 309 -4.71 6.03 0.30
C LEU A 309 -5.75 6.34 -0.79
N GLU A 310 -6.95 6.82 -0.48
CA GLU A 310 -8.01 7.18 -1.42
C GLU A 310 -7.73 8.48 -2.17
N ARG A 311 -7.10 9.46 -1.53
CA ARG A 311 -6.60 10.67 -2.18
C ARG A 311 -5.45 10.32 -3.11
N ALA A 312 -4.59 9.39 -2.69
CA ALA A 312 -3.64 8.74 -3.58
C ALA A 312 -4.33 7.99 -4.75
N ARG A 313 -5.47 7.33 -4.51
CA ARG A 313 -6.29 6.64 -5.55
C ARG A 313 -6.96 7.61 -6.54
N ASN A 314 -7.39 8.80 -6.09
CA ASN A 314 -8.20 9.74 -6.89
C ASN A 314 -7.39 10.88 -7.54
N GLN A 315 -6.07 10.91 -7.40
CA GLN A 315 -5.22 11.82 -8.18
C GLN A 315 -5.01 11.26 -9.61
N PRO A 316 -5.24 12.07 -10.66
CA PRO A 316 -5.08 11.60 -12.03
C PRO A 316 -3.61 11.31 -12.38
N GLN A 317 -3.33 10.02 -12.62
CA GLN A 317 -2.20 9.39 -13.33
C GLN A 317 -0.78 9.54 -12.71
N HIS A 318 -0.14 8.38 -12.49
CA HIS A 318 1.25 8.10 -12.08
C HIS A 318 1.61 8.09 -10.59
N MET A 319 0.86 7.38 -9.73
CA MET A 319 1.50 6.85 -8.53
C MET A 319 2.39 5.66 -8.94
N SER A 320 3.67 5.91 -9.21
CA SER A 320 4.62 4.86 -9.60
C SER A 320 5.16 4.14 -8.37
N TYR A 321 5.23 2.81 -8.43
CA TYR A 321 5.99 2.08 -7.42
C TYR A 321 7.48 2.43 -7.49
N ASN A 322 8.14 2.46 -6.34
CA ASN A 322 9.56 2.73 -6.18
C ASN A 322 10.39 1.50 -6.55
N ILE A 323 10.50 1.21 -7.85
CA ILE A 323 11.18 0.02 -8.39
C ILE A 323 12.44 0.33 -9.21
N ARG A 324 12.88 1.60 -9.23
CA ARG A 324 14.01 2.05 -10.07
C ARG A 324 15.32 1.34 -9.73
N ASP A 325 15.53 0.96 -8.47
CA ASP A 325 16.74 0.27 -8.03
C ASP A 325 16.60 -1.26 -8.06
N TRP A 326 15.54 -1.79 -8.68
CA TRP A 326 15.32 -3.24 -8.71
C TRP A 326 16.05 -3.90 -9.87
N TRP A 327 16.30 -3.17 -10.96
CA TRP A 327 17.08 -3.55 -12.13
C TRP A 327 18.02 -2.43 -12.56
#